data_AF-A0A8J2LLD7-F1
#
_entry.id   AF-A0A8J2LLD7-F1
#
_cell.length_a   1.000
_cell.length_b   1.000
_cell.length_c   1.000
_cell.angle_alpha   90.00
_cell.angle_beta   90.00
_cell.angle_gamma   90.00
#
_symmetry.space_group_name_H-M   'P 1'
#
loop_
_entity.id
_entity.type
_entity.pdbx_description
1 polymer ?
#
loop_
_entity_poly.entity_id
_entity_poly.type
_entity_poly.pdbx_seq_one_letter_code
_entity_poly.pdbx_strand_id
1 'polypeptide(L)'
;YDVDLLRLTMLGGAMVERATEFGTPVSTLSSVTGLVNLKAVVNRGKQGDALQQESDLRLQMHLFGISGLFNHFPALGTEHGISAHRTMRIRQPRHFTLGVDPKQLSLNAVAHVPKEDDPALAMFHATTVTTLRPDAINRYKTNKIEALLQASNSKPVAVVSKGEKYRET
;
A
#
# COMPACT_ATOMS: atom_id res chain seq x y z
N TYR A 1 6.95 1.66 -23.68
CA TYR A 1 6.21 0.67 -22.87
C TYR A 1 6.01 1.24 -21.48
N ASP A 2 4.80 1.17 -20.92
CA ASP A 2 4.51 1.55 -19.53
C ASP A 2 4.03 0.28 -18.81
N VAL A 3 4.70 -0.08 -17.73
CA VAL A 3 4.35 -1.23 -16.88
C VAL A 3 4.12 -0.68 -15.48
N ASP A 4 2.91 -0.87 -14.95
CA ASP A 4 2.54 -0.49 -13.59
C ASP A 4 2.09 -1.74 -12.82
N LEU A 5 2.85 -2.10 -11.79
CA LEU A 5 2.56 -3.21 -10.91
C LEU A 5 2.22 -2.68 -9.53
N LEU A 6 0.94 -2.76 -9.17
CA LEU A 6 0.44 -2.42 -7.85
C LEU A 6 0.05 -3.69 -7.10
N ARG A 7 0.61 -3.89 -5.90
CA ARG A 7 0.28 -5.03 -5.04
C ARG A 7 0.01 -4.58 -3.61
N LEU A 8 -1.20 -4.83 -3.15
CA LEU A 8 -1.58 -4.74 -1.74
C LEU A 8 -1.49 -6.13 -1.11
N THR A 9 -0.77 -6.25 -0.01
CA THR A 9 -0.58 -7.51 0.72
C THR A 9 -0.68 -7.26 2.21
N MET A 10 -1.51 -8.04 2.91
CA MET A 10 -1.47 -8.11 4.37
C MET A 10 -0.22 -8.91 4.76
N LEU A 11 0.74 -8.25 5.41
CA LEU A 11 2.01 -8.87 5.81
C LEU A 11 1.83 -9.74 7.05
N GLY A 12 0.92 -9.33 7.93
CA GLY A 12 0.57 -10.10 9.11
C GLY A 12 -0.47 -9.38 9.95
N GLY A 13 -1.12 -10.14 10.81
CA GLY A 13 -1.99 -9.59 11.83
C GLY A 13 -2.33 -10.64 12.86
N ALA A 14 -2.52 -10.19 14.09
CA ALA A 14 -2.99 -10.97 15.20
C ALA A 14 -4.09 -10.19 15.91
N MET A 15 -5.13 -10.90 16.30
CA MET A 15 -6.18 -10.39 17.17
C MET A 15 -6.31 -11.37 18.33
N VAL A 16 -6.27 -10.86 19.55
CA VAL A 16 -6.45 -11.65 20.76
C VAL A 16 -7.58 -11.03 21.56
N GLU A 17 -8.56 -11.85 21.90
CA GLU A 17 -9.66 -11.47 22.78
C GLU A 17 -9.45 -12.13 24.13
N ARG A 18 -9.56 -11.34 25.20
CA ARG A 18 -9.50 -11.83 26.58
C ARG A 18 -10.48 -11.05 27.44
N ALA A 19 -11.20 -11.76 28.31
CA ALA A 19 -12.02 -11.11 29.32
C ALA A 19 -11.14 -10.44 30.39
N THR A 20 -11.53 -9.25 30.83
CA THR A 20 -10.96 -8.58 32.00
C THR A 20 -11.37 -9.30 33.28
N GLU A 21 -10.76 -8.93 34.42
CA GLU A 21 -11.16 -9.41 35.75
C GLU A 21 -12.63 -9.10 36.08
N PHE A 22 -13.21 -8.10 35.41
CA PHE A 22 -14.60 -7.70 35.53
C PHE A 22 -15.52 -8.42 34.52
N GLY A 23 -15.01 -9.37 33.75
CA GLY A 23 -15.77 -10.13 32.76
C GLY A 23 -16.10 -9.38 31.46
N THR A 24 -15.56 -8.16 31.27
CA THR A 24 -15.76 -7.43 30.00
C THR A 24 -14.79 -7.94 28.94
N PRO A 25 -15.25 -8.20 27.69
CA PRO A 25 -14.35 -8.61 26.62
C PRO A 25 -13.42 -7.46 26.23
N VAL A 26 -12.12 -7.73 26.15
CA VAL A 26 -11.13 -6.81 25.57
C VAL A 26 -10.48 -7.49 24.37
N SER A 27 -10.42 -6.79 23.25
CA SER A 27 -9.69 -7.22 22.07
C SER A 27 -8.43 -6.40 21.87
N THR A 28 -7.34 -7.08 21.56
CA THR A 28 -6.07 -6.45 21.14
C THR A 28 -5.83 -6.81 19.69
N LEU A 29 -5.68 -5.80 18.84
CA LEU A 29 -5.41 -5.95 17.42
C LEU A 29 -4.00 -5.46 17.12
N SER A 30 -3.26 -6.22 16.32
CA SER A 30 -2.03 -5.75 15.67
C SER A 30 -2.06 -6.23 14.22
N SER A 31 -1.87 -5.34 13.26
CA SER A 31 -1.83 -5.71 11.84
C SER A 31 -0.88 -4.81 11.09
N VAL A 32 -0.23 -5.37 10.07
CA VAL A 32 0.62 -4.66 9.14
C VAL A 32 0.19 -5.02 7.71
N THR A 33 -0.10 -3.99 6.92
CA THR A 33 -0.43 -4.10 5.50
C THR A 33 0.60 -3.32 4.69
N GLY A 34 1.06 -3.92 3.60
CA GLY A 34 1.98 -3.28 2.67
C GLY A 34 1.34 -3.06 1.29
N LEU A 35 1.62 -1.92 0.69
CA LEU A 35 1.34 -1.61 -0.70
C LEU A 35 2.67 -1.37 -1.40
N VAL A 36 2.95 -2.14 -2.43
CA VAL A 36 4.12 -1.95 -3.29
C VAL A 36 3.63 -1.54 -4.67
N ASN A 37 4.16 -0.44 -5.20
CA ASN A 37 3.96 0.02 -6.55
C ASN A 37 5.32 0.03 -7.26
N LEU A 38 5.42 -0.68 -8.38
CA LEU A 38 6.55 -0.60 -9.29
C LEU A 38 6.04 -0.09 -10.63
N LYS A 39 6.46 1.12 -11.00
CA LYS A 39 6.19 1.70 -12.31
C LYS A 39 7.47 1.75 -13.14
N ALA A 40 7.43 1.23 -14.36
CA ALA A 40 8.53 1.21 -15.31
C ALA A 40 8.07 1.79 -16.65
N VAL A 41 8.66 2.91 -17.06
CA VAL A 41 8.41 3.53 -18.36
C VAL A 41 9.68 3.38 -19.19
N VAL A 42 9.57 2.69 -20.33
CA VAL A 42 10.66 2.47 -21.26
C VAL A 42 10.36 3.22 -22.56
N ASN A 43 11.20 4.20 -22.87
CA ASN A 43 11.15 4.95 -24.12
C ASN A 43 12.30 4.48 -25.00
N ARG A 44 12.00 4.15 -26.26
CA ARG A 44 13.01 3.79 -27.26
C ARG A 44 13.07 4.92 -28.26
N GLY A 45 14.26 5.45 -28.47
CA GLY A 45 14.56 6.49 -29.43
C GLY A 45 15.69 6.06 -30.37
N LYS A 46 15.75 6.68 -31.54
CA LYS A 46 16.88 6.57 -32.44
C LYS A 46 17.46 7.96 -32.63
N GLN A 47 18.75 8.14 -32.33
CA GLN A 47 19.45 9.39 -32.56
C GLN A 47 20.61 9.13 -33.52
N GLY A 48 20.44 9.54 -34.78
CA GLY A 48 21.35 9.13 -35.86
C GLY A 48 21.27 7.62 -36.11
N ASP A 49 22.40 6.92 -36.05
CA ASP A 49 22.47 5.45 -36.13
C ASP A 49 22.45 4.74 -34.77
N ALA A 50 22.57 5.48 -33.67
CA ALA A 50 22.52 4.92 -32.34
C ALA A 50 21.07 4.63 -31.92
N LEU A 51 20.86 3.42 -31.40
CA LEU A 51 19.62 3.02 -30.73
C LEU A 51 19.75 3.40 -29.25
N GLN A 52 18.87 4.25 -28.76
CA GLN A 52 18.83 4.64 -27.35
C GLN A 52 17.55 4.10 -26.69
N GLN A 53 17.71 3.57 -25.49
CA GLN A 53 16.63 3.15 -24.64
C GLN A 53 16.75 3.89 -23.31
N GLU A 54 15.78 4.74 -23.03
CA GLU A 54 15.61 5.40 -21.74
C GLU A 54 14.62 4.58 -20.90
N SER A 55 14.95 4.38 -19.64
CA SER A 55 14.15 3.60 -18.69
C SER A 55 13.98 4.39 -17.39
N ASP A 56 12.75 4.77 -17.09
CA ASP A 56 12.33 5.39 -15.84
C ASP A 56 11.69 4.34 -14.94
N LEU A 57 12.34 4.04 -13.82
CA LEU A 57 11.88 3.11 -12.81
C LEU A 57 11.46 3.88 -11.55
N ARG A 58 10.26 3.63 -11.06
CA ARG A 58 9.75 4.19 -9.80
C ARG A 58 9.29 3.06 -8.90
N LEU A 59 10.03 2.86 -7.81
CA LEU A 59 9.61 1.99 -6.73
C LEU A 59 8.96 2.84 -5.63
N GLN A 60 7.75 2.47 -5.22
CA GLN A 60 7.06 3.03 -4.07
C GLN A 60 6.59 1.91 -3.16
N MET A 61 6.79 2.09 -1.86
CA MET A 61 6.32 1.18 -0.82
C MET A 61 5.61 1.99 0.25
N HIS A 62 4.40 1.56 0.62
CA HIS A 62 3.66 2.11 1.73
C HIS A 62 3.35 0.98 2.71
N LEU A 63 3.80 1.10 3.95
CA LEU A 63 3.42 0.20 5.03
C LEU A 63 2.45 0.91 5.96
N PHE A 64 1.39 0.21 6.34
CA PHE A 64 0.37 0.64 7.28
C PHE A 64 0.35 -0.35 8.43
N GLY A 65 0.80 0.08 9.60
CA GLY A 65 0.71 -0.65 10.85
C GLY A 65 -0.43 -0.12 11.70
N ILE A 66 -1.25 -1.00 12.25
CA ILE A 66 -2.30 -0.66 13.20
C ILE A 66 -2.09 -1.54 14.43
N SER A 67 -2.01 -0.92 15.60
CA SER A 67 -2.02 -1.63 16.87
C SER A 67 -3.03 -0.98 17.79
N GLY A 68 -3.97 -1.72 18.35
CA GLY A 68 -5.01 -1.14 19.20
C GLY A 68 -5.53 -2.09 20.25
N LEU A 69 -6.13 -1.49 21.28
CA LEU A 69 -6.81 -2.17 22.36
C LEU A 69 -8.24 -1.62 22.42
N PHE A 70 -9.20 -2.52 22.48
CA PHE A 70 -10.62 -2.19 22.46
C PHE A 70 -11.32 -2.92 23.60
N ASN A 71 -11.97 -2.16 24.47
CA ASN A 71 -12.83 -2.70 25.52
C ASN A 71 -14.27 -2.69 25.03
N HIS A 72 -14.90 -3.85 25.05
CA HIS A 72 -16.29 -4.04 24.65
C HIS A 72 -17.15 -3.96 25.90
N PHE A 73 -18.18 -3.11 25.88
CA PHE A 73 -19.15 -2.95 26.95
C PHE A 73 -20.53 -3.46 26.47
N PRO A 74 -20.82 -4.77 26.62
CA PRO A 74 -22.06 -5.35 26.12
C PRO A 74 -23.33 -4.69 26.69
N ALA A 75 -23.28 -4.26 27.96
CA ALA A 75 -24.40 -3.60 28.62
C ALA A 75 -24.83 -2.29 27.92
N LEU A 76 -23.89 -1.60 27.26
CA LEU A 76 -24.15 -0.36 26.52
C LEU A 76 -24.11 -0.56 25.00
N GLY A 77 -23.67 -1.73 24.54
CA GLY A 77 -23.45 -2.00 23.12
C GLY A 77 -22.39 -1.08 22.50
N THR A 78 -21.41 -0.64 23.30
CA THR A 78 -20.34 0.27 22.88
C THR A 78 -18.97 -0.38 22.98
N GLU A 79 -18.06 0.07 22.12
CA GLU A 79 -16.67 -0.32 22.09
C GLU A 79 -15.82 0.94 22.31
N HIS A 80 -14.92 0.86 23.28
CA HIS A 80 -14.05 1.95 23.68
C HIS A 80 -12.62 1.56 23.33
N GLY A 81 -12.01 2.27 22.41
CA GLY A 81 -10.75 1.88 21.78
C GLY A 81 -9.65 2.91 21.89
N ILE A 82 -8.42 2.42 21.88
CA ILE A 82 -7.23 3.21 21.58
C ILE A 82 -6.46 2.49 20.49
N SER A 83 -6.21 3.15 19.36
CA SER A 83 -5.43 2.59 18.26
C SER A 83 -4.29 3.52 17.85
N ALA A 84 -3.11 2.96 17.70
CA ALA A 84 -1.95 3.60 17.10
C ALA A 84 -1.83 3.17 15.64
N HIS A 85 -1.89 4.15 14.75
CA HIS A 85 -1.70 4.03 13.31
C HIS A 85 -0.30 4.50 12.96
N ARG A 86 0.50 3.61 12.36
CA ARG A 86 1.85 3.91 11.87
C ARG A 86 1.86 3.76 10.37
N THR A 87 2.41 4.75 9.68
CA THR A 87 2.58 4.70 8.23
C THR A 87 4.03 4.97 7.89
N MET A 88 4.57 4.17 6.97
CA MET A 88 5.89 4.36 6.39
C MET A 88 5.74 4.42 4.89
N ARG A 89 6.32 5.45 4.27
CA ARG A 89 6.36 5.59 2.82
C ARG A 89 7.81 5.66 2.37
N ILE A 90 8.19 4.72 1.51
CA ILE A 90 9.50 4.71 0.84
C ILE A 90 9.25 4.95 -0.65
N ARG A 91 9.99 5.87 -1.25
CA ARG A 91 9.99 6.11 -2.69
C ARG A 91 11.41 6.21 -3.18
N GLN A 92 11.72 5.48 -4.25
CA GLN A 92 13.02 5.49 -4.89
C GLN A 92 12.86 5.48 -6.42
N PRO A 93 12.81 6.66 -7.07
CA PRO A 93 12.97 6.77 -8.51
C PRO A 93 14.41 6.45 -8.95
N ARG A 94 14.55 5.85 -10.13
CA ARG A 94 15.82 5.62 -10.83
C ARG A 94 15.60 5.88 -12.32
N HIS A 95 16.54 6.58 -12.95
CA HIS A 95 16.53 6.82 -14.40
C HIS A 95 17.81 6.24 -15.01
N PHE A 96 17.67 5.44 -16.06
CA PHE A 96 18.78 4.81 -16.76
C PHE A 96 18.64 4.98 -18.26
N THR A 97 19.75 5.24 -18.93
CA THR A 97 19.82 5.32 -20.39
C THR A 97 20.81 4.29 -20.89
N LEU A 98 20.38 3.46 -21.84
CA LEU A 98 21.18 2.46 -22.53
C LEU A 98 21.23 2.81 -24.02
N GLY A 99 22.40 3.17 -24.54
CA GLY A 99 22.66 3.42 -25.94
C GLY A 99 23.50 2.31 -26.56
N VAL A 100 23.11 1.85 -27.74
CA VAL A 100 23.91 0.94 -28.58
C VAL A 100 24.17 1.66 -29.90
N ASP A 101 25.45 1.88 -30.22
CA ASP A 101 25.87 2.33 -31.54
C ASP A 101 26.42 1.14 -32.33
N PRO A 102 25.66 0.59 -33.30
CA PRO A 102 26.10 -0.55 -34.08
C PRO A 102 27.24 -0.22 -35.05
N LYS A 103 27.42 1.06 -35.45
CA LYS A 103 28.51 1.47 -36.36
C LYS A 103 29.83 1.63 -35.62
N GLN A 104 29.78 2.17 -34.40
CA GLN A 104 30.96 2.32 -33.55
C GLN A 104 31.22 1.10 -32.66
N LEU A 105 30.35 0.07 -32.71
CA LEU A 105 30.39 -1.11 -31.84
C LEU A 105 30.49 -0.74 -30.35
N SER A 106 29.80 0.33 -29.94
CA SER A 106 29.89 0.87 -28.59
C SER A 106 28.58 0.69 -27.82
N LEU A 107 28.72 0.37 -26.53
CA LEU A 107 27.63 0.27 -25.56
C LEU A 107 27.81 1.38 -24.52
N ASN A 108 26.84 2.28 -24.43
CA ASN A 108 26.83 3.37 -23.47
C ASN A 108 25.71 3.13 -22.45
N ALA A 109 26.06 2.90 -21.19
CA ALA A 109 25.09 2.80 -20.10
C ALA A 109 25.32 3.95 -19.12
N VAL A 110 24.30 4.78 -18.91
CA VAL A 110 24.37 5.94 -18.02
C VAL A 110 23.24 5.84 -16.99
N ALA A 111 23.62 5.83 -15.71
CA ALA A 111 22.69 6.01 -14.61
C ALA A 111 22.57 7.52 -14.33
N HIS A 112 21.37 8.04 -14.43
CA HIS A 112 21.11 9.46 -14.21
C HIS A 112 20.58 9.70 -12.80
N VAL A 113 20.85 10.89 -12.28
CA VAL A 113 20.11 11.41 -11.13
C VAL A 113 18.64 11.55 -11.56
N PRO A 114 17.67 11.03 -10.79
CA PRO A 114 16.26 11.19 -11.10
C PRO A 114 15.88 12.67 -11.28
N LYS A 115 14.93 12.96 -12.18
CA LYS A 115 14.43 14.33 -12.43
C LYS A 115 13.57 14.90 -11.28
N GLU A 116 13.39 14.13 -10.20
CA GLU A 116 12.60 14.53 -9.03
C GLU A 116 13.54 15.11 -7.96
N ASP A 117 13.13 16.20 -7.30
CA ASP A 117 13.93 16.91 -6.29
C ASP A 117 14.35 16.02 -5.10
N ASP A 118 13.51 15.03 -4.73
CA ASP A 118 13.77 14.07 -3.66
C ASP A 118 13.91 12.64 -4.22
N PRO A 119 15.12 12.23 -4.67
CA PRO A 119 15.35 10.97 -5.37
C PRO A 119 15.26 9.73 -4.46
N ALA A 120 15.29 9.90 -3.15
CA ALA A 120 15.02 8.86 -2.18
C ALA A 120 14.31 9.49 -0.98
N LEU A 121 13.03 9.14 -0.80
CA LEU A 121 12.20 9.68 0.27
C LEU A 121 11.77 8.54 1.19
N ALA A 122 12.04 8.68 2.49
CA ALA A 122 11.49 7.84 3.54
C ALA A 122 10.72 8.73 4.53
N MET A 123 9.39 8.61 4.55
CA MET A 123 8.52 9.34 5.48
C MET A 123 7.90 8.38 6.49
N PHE A 124 7.83 8.82 7.74
CA PHE A 124 7.19 8.10 8.83
C PHE A 124 6.15 9.00 9.45
N HIS A 125 4.97 8.46 9.71
CA HIS A 125 3.91 9.18 10.40
C HIS A 125 3.20 8.25 11.38
N ALA A 126 3.00 8.73 12.60
CA ALA A 126 2.35 8.01 13.67
C ALA A 126 1.21 8.87 14.24
N THR A 127 0.02 8.29 14.36
CA THR A 127 -1.16 8.92 14.95
C THR A 127 -1.82 7.96 15.91
N THR A 128 -2.16 8.44 17.10
CA THR A 128 -2.94 7.69 18.08
C THR A 128 -4.35 8.24 18.10
N VAL A 129 -5.35 7.36 18.01
CA VAL A 129 -6.76 7.71 18.00
C VAL A 129 -7.43 7.02 19.18
N THR A 130 -8.21 7.77 19.94
CA THR A 130 -9.16 7.23 20.90
C THR A 130 -10.53 7.19 20.25
N THR A 131 -11.25 6.07 20.37
CA THR A 131 -12.52 5.87 19.69
C THR A 131 -13.60 5.40 20.66
N LEU A 132 -14.80 5.91 20.43
CA LEU A 132 -16.04 5.42 21.03
C LEU A 132 -16.98 5.09 19.87
N ARG A 133 -17.32 3.82 19.68
CA ARG A 133 -18.19 3.41 18.58
C ARG A 133 -19.20 2.35 19.03
N PRO A 134 -20.32 2.15 18.31
CA PRO A 134 -21.18 1.01 18.53
C PRO A 134 -20.40 -0.29 18.33
N ASP A 135 -20.50 -1.21 19.29
CA ASP A 135 -19.84 -2.51 19.24
C ASP A 135 -20.53 -3.40 18.19
N ALA A 136 -19.86 -3.61 17.05
CA ALA A 136 -20.41 -4.39 15.95
C ALA A 136 -20.53 -5.89 16.30
N ILE A 137 -19.66 -6.40 17.19
CA ILE A 137 -19.64 -7.82 17.58
C ILE A 137 -20.92 -8.17 18.36
N ASN A 138 -21.44 -7.23 19.17
CA ASN A 138 -22.74 -7.41 19.85
C ASN A 138 -23.96 -7.26 18.93
N ARG A 139 -23.84 -6.57 17.78
CA ARG A 139 -24.98 -6.34 16.87
C ARG A 139 -25.22 -7.46 15.88
N TYR A 140 -24.18 -8.20 15.49
CA TYR A 140 -24.30 -9.26 14.49
C TYR A 140 -24.15 -10.63 15.16
N LYS A 141 -25.25 -11.40 15.23
CA LYS A 141 -25.19 -12.83 15.57
C LYS A 141 -24.11 -13.51 14.70
N THR A 142 -23.25 -14.32 15.31
CA THR A 142 -22.05 -14.96 14.73
C THR A 142 -22.24 -15.46 13.28
N ASN A 143 -23.40 -16.04 12.99
CA ASN A 143 -23.78 -16.58 11.68
C ASN A 143 -23.85 -15.52 10.54
N LYS A 144 -24.11 -14.24 10.87
CA LYS A 144 -24.14 -13.13 9.90
C LYS A 144 -22.75 -12.56 9.63
N ILE A 145 -21.83 -12.67 10.58
CA ILE A 145 -20.44 -12.23 10.41
C ILE A 145 -19.72 -13.19 9.44
N GLU A 146 -19.92 -14.50 9.59
CA GLU A 146 -19.39 -15.49 8.64
C GLU A 146 -19.92 -15.28 7.22
N ALA A 147 -21.21 -15.00 7.05
CA ALA A 147 -21.79 -14.71 5.74
C ALA A 147 -21.22 -13.43 5.09
N LEU A 148 -20.93 -12.39 5.88
CA LEU A 148 -20.32 -11.15 5.39
C LEU A 148 -18.83 -11.32 5.08
N LEU A 149 -18.10 -12.13 5.86
CA LEU A 149 -16.70 -12.47 5.60
C LEU A 149 -16.56 -13.38 4.36
N GLN A 150 -17.48 -14.32 4.15
CA GLN A 150 -17.53 -15.15 2.94
C GLN A 150 -17.95 -14.33 1.70
N ALA A 151 -18.84 -13.35 1.84
CA ALA A 151 -19.13 -12.39 0.78
C ALA A 151 -17.94 -11.46 0.47
N SER A 152 -17.06 -11.25 1.46
CA SER A 152 -15.79 -10.53 1.35
C SER A 152 -14.63 -11.41 0.85
N ASN A 153 -14.89 -12.57 0.25
CA ASN A 153 -13.89 -13.34 -0.47
C ASN A 153 -13.32 -12.51 -1.65
N SER A 154 -12.25 -11.75 -1.34
CA SER A 154 -11.00 -11.72 -2.08
C SER A 154 -11.10 -11.92 -3.59
N LYS A 155 -11.88 -11.06 -4.26
CA LYS A 155 -11.53 -10.69 -5.63
C LYS A 155 -10.33 -9.75 -5.51
N PRO A 156 -9.17 -10.05 -6.12
CA PRO A 156 -8.16 -9.02 -6.28
C PRO A 156 -8.87 -7.86 -6.97
N VAL A 157 -8.88 -6.69 -6.32
CA VAL A 157 -9.34 -5.47 -6.97
C VAL A 157 -8.34 -5.24 -8.10
N ALA A 158 -8.67 -5.75 -9.29
CA ALA A 158 -8.10 -5.27 -10.52
C ALA A 158 -8.54 -3.81 -10.58
N VAL A 159 -7.63 -2.91 -10.25
CA VAL A 159 -7.78 -1.49 -10.57
C VAL A 159 -7.74 -1.41 -12.08
N VAL A 160 -8.89 -1.58 -12.72
CA VAL A 160 -9.08 -1.19 -14.10
C VAL A 160 -9.14 0.33 -14.07
N SER A 161 -8.00 0.96 -14.33
CA SER A 161 -7.95 2.40 -14.60
C SER A 161 -8.72 2.68 -15.90
N LYS A 162 -10.00 3.03 -15.80
CA LYS A 162 -10.71 3.77 -16.84
C LYS A 162 -10.40 5.26 -16.65
N GLY A 163 -9.14 5.61 -16.90
CA GLY A 163 -8.63 6.99 -16.83
C GLY A 163 -8.55 7.72 -18.17
N GLU A 164 -9.15 7.19 -19.24
CA GLU A 164 -9.11 7.80 -20.58
C GLU A 164 -10.32 8.71 -20.92
N LYS A 165 -11.14 9.14 -19.96
CA LYS A 165 -12.32 9.98 -20.28
C LYS A 165 -12.46 11.33 -19.57
N TYR A 166 -11.41 11.83 -18.91
CA TYR A 166 -11.45 13.16 -18.27
C TYR A 166 -10.23 14.05 -18.56
N ARG A 167 -9.62 13.92 -19.74
CA ARG A 167 -8.52 14.80 -20.18
C ARG A 167 -8.69 15.43 -21.57
N GLU A 168 -9.92 15.55 -22.06
CA GLU A 168 -10.25 16.46 -23.16
C GLU A 168 -11.48 17.27 -22.77
N THR A 169 -11.23 18.45 -22.21
CA THR A 169 -11.87 19.76 -22.45
C THR A 169 -11.23 20.76 -21.51
#